data_AF-A0A1B9F8N8-F1
#
_entry.id   AF-A0A1B9F8N8-F1
#
_cell.length_a   1.000
_cell.length_b   1.000
_cell.length_c   1.000
_cell.angle_alpha   90.00
_cell.angle_beta   90.00
_cell.angle_gamma   90.00
#
_symmetry.space_group_name_H-M   'P 1'
#
loop_
_entity.id
_entity.type
_entity.pdbx_description
1 polymer ?
#
loop_
_entity_poly.entity_id
_entity_poly.type
_entity_poly.pdbx_seq_one_letter_code
_entity_poly.pdbx_strand_id
1 'polypeptide(L)'
;MKRLFGKSPNGLWPSEGSVCPELIPLVREAGFKWMATDEGILKRSIGHVSDPNLFEPYYAEYKDYSIPIVFRHHELSDLIGFVYHKTDTEIAIRDFHSRLKEILEHCKRHSRPPLCAIILDGENPWEYYQDGGQHLLTGIYNEISKDPEIQFVTITEYLEEYPPTKTIKQLYTGSWINSDFSIWIGGKEENTAWEELLSARSALSNEEGTHTKDPSILAEAREWIYAAEGSDWFWWYGDQFHSDFALLFDSLFRSYLKRVYETIGQPWPSSLDTPIKREKAVSLVKEPMGFIDPEIDGRLSFYWEWSGAGSLEASTLTSMYKPVYYIKEVLYGFNLNSLFLKVSPYENPDRWHRESLKIVVNIRGERVVKFALKFSAKEGEPHQRYEIFVDGQKKNCEDVGVRYGFHDILELGLPFALLGRGEGEELDFFVEVFRDGVAVERWPEVGAVGVRVPDKDFENRLWLI
;
A
#
# COMPACT_ATOMS: atom_id res chain seq x y z
N MET A 1 -15.72 12.38 20.77
CA MET A 1 -16.42 11.60 21.82
C MET A 1 -17.46 12.40 22.60
N LYS A 2 -17.10 13.35 23.48
CA LYS A 2 -18.08 14.07 24.34
C LYS A 2 -19.26 14.73 23.59
N ARG A 3 -19.00 15.34 22.43
CA ARG A 3 -20.05 15.93 21.57
C ARG A 3 -21.06 14.90 21.05
N LEU A 4 -20.61 13.69 20.71
CA LEU A 4 -21.44 12.64 20.11
C LEU A 4 -22.11 11.74 21.15
N PHE A 5 -21.39 11.40 22.22
CA PHE A 5 -21.82 10.42 23.23
C PHE A 5 -22.15 11.03 24.61
N GLY A 6 -21.97 12.34 24.78
CA GLY A 6 -22.23 13.04 26.05
C GLY A 6 -21.22 12.76 27.18
N LYS A 7 -20.23 11.88 26.96
CA LYS A 7 -19.23 11.47 27.96
C LYS A 7 -17.81 11.56 27.41
N SER A 8 -16.85 11.86 28.29
CA SER A 8 -15.43 11.76 27.98
C SER A 8 -14.97 10.30 28.04
N PRO A 9 -14.09 9.85 27.12
CA PRO A 9 -13.54 8.50 27.16
C PRO A 9 -12.63 8.33 28.39
N ASN A 10 -12.66 7.16 29.02
CA ASN A 10 -11.73 6.82 30.10
C ASN A 10 -10.42 6.22 29.56
N GLY A 11 -10.49 5.47 28.47
CA GLY A 11 -9.37 4.75 27.88
C GLY A 11 -8.87 5.34 26.58
N LEU A 12 -7.59 5.11 26.30
CA LEU A 12 -6.94 5.43 25.04
C LEU A 12 -6.30 4.19 24.43
N TRP A 13 -6.65 3.88 23.19
CA TRP A 13 -5.78 3.13 22.29
C TRP A 13 -5.03 4.18 21.45
N PRO A 14 -3.72 4.38 21.67
CA PRO A 14 -2.92 5.20 20.78
C PRO A 14 -2.96 4.60 19.37
N SER A 15 -2.94 5.41 18.32
CA SER A 15 -2.89 4.93 16.95
C SER A 15 -1.77 3.88 16.80
N GLU A 16 -2.10 2.72 16.22
CA GLU A 16 -1.15 1.62 16.03
C GLU A 16 -0.57 1.06 17.35
N GLY A 17 -1.26 1.24 18.47
CA GLY A 17 -0.73 0.93 19.80
C GLY A 17 0.57 1.66 20.11
N SER A 18 0.87 2.75 19.41
CA SER A 18 2.16 3.46 19.47
C SER A 18 2.34 4.21 20.78
N VAL A 19 3.42 3.90 21.48
CA VAL A 19 3.74 4.51 22.77
C VAL A 19 5.20 4.93 22.86
N CYS A 20 5.44 5.96 23.68
CA CYS A 20 6.74 6.37 24.17
C CYS A 20 6.56 6.96 25.59
N PRO A 21 7.62 7.07 26.41
CA PRO A 21 7.53 7.68 27.73
C PRO A 21 6.95 9.11 27.70
N GLU A 22 7.33 9.90 26.69
CA GLU A 22 6.89 11.29 26.50
C GLU A 22 5.38 11.44 26.26
N LEU A 23 4.69 10.36 25.86
CA LEU A 23 3.24 10.37 25.65
C LEU A 23 2.46 10.42 26.97
N ILE A 24 3.03 9.90 28.06
CA ILE A 24 2.33 9.71 29.35
C ILE A 24 1.76 11.03 29.91
N PRO A 25 2.52 12.14 29.99
CA PRO A 25 1.97 13.43 30.43
C PRO A 25 0.81 13.91 29.55
N LEU A 26 0.95 13.81 28.23
CA LEU A 26 -0.06 14.28 27.27
C LEU A 26 -1.39 13.52 27.43
N VAL A 27 -1.32 12.21 27.61
CA VAL A 27 -2.51 11.37 27.80
C VAL A 27 -3.20 11.68 29.13
N ARG A 28 -2.44 11.91 30.20
CA ARG A 28 -2.99 12.29 31.51
C ARG A 28 -3.63 13.66 31.49
N GLU A 29 -2.99 14.65 30.86
CA GLU A 29 -3.50 16.01 30.73
C GLU A 29 -4.76 16.08 29.85
N ALA A 30 -4.84 15.24 28.82
CA ALA A 30 -6.05 15.08 28.01
C ALA A 30 -7.23 14.46 28.79
N GLY A 31 -6.99 13.95 30.01
CA GLY A 31 -8.01 13.44 30.92
C GLY A 31 -8.27 11.93 30.81
N PHE A 32 -7.45 11.20 30.06
CA PHE A 32 -7.55 9.74 30.02
C PHE A 32 -7.07 9.12 31.34
N LYS A 33 -7.72 8.01 31.71
CA LYS A 33 -7.49 7.28 32.96
C LYS A 33 -6.63 6.04 32.76
N TRP A 34 -6.62 5.47 31.57
CA TRP A 34 -5.78 4.32 31.22
C TRP A 34 -5.46 4.35 29.72
N MET A 35 -4.40 3.63 29.33
CA MET A 35 -4.08 3.38 27.92
C MET A 35 -3.74 1.91 27.68
N ALA A 36 -3.70 1.48 26.42
CA ALA A 36 -3.35 0.12 26.04
C ALA A 36 -2.31 0.10 24.91
N THR A 37 -1.48 -0.95 24.87
CA THR A 37 -0.49 -1.21 23.80
C THR A 37 -0.23 -2.72 23.68
N ASP A 38 0.78 -3.13 22.94
CA ASP A 38 1.11 -4.53 22.64
C ASP A 38 2.06 -5.19 23.65
N GLU A 39 1.93 -6.51 23.84
CA GLU A 39 2.81 -7.31 24.69
C GLU A 39 4.30 -7.20 24.31
N GLY A 40 4.62 -6.96 23.05
CA GLY A 40 6.00 -6.73 22.59
C GLY A 40 6.64 -5.50 23.23
N ILE A 41 5.86 -4.45 23.47
CA ILE A 41 6.29 -3.27 24.21
C ILE A 41 6.55 -3.61 25.68
N LEU A 42 5.67 -4.38 26.32
CA LEU A 42 5.91 -4.85 27.70
C LEU A 42 7.21 -5.63 27.76
N LYS A 43 7.40 -6.59 26.85
CA LYS A 43 8.58 -7.46 26.78
C LYS A 43 9.88 -6.67 26.71
N ARG A 44 9.92 -5.60 25.91
CA ARG A 44 11.08 -4.73 25.81
C ARG A 44 11.23 -3.79 27.00
N SER A 45 10.13 -3.38 27.62
CA SER A 45 10.14 -2.48 28.78
C SER A 45 10.68 -3.14 30.05
N ILE A 46 10.38 -4.43 30.27
CA ILE A 46 10.79 -5.16 31.49
C ILE A 46 11.89 -6.20 31.26
N GLY A 47 12.37 -6.36 30.02
CA GLY A 47 13.48 -7.24 29.64
C GLY A 47 13.19 -8.75 29.64
N HIS A 48 12.14 -9.19 30.33
CA HIS A 48 11.63 -10.56 30.28
C HIS A 48 10.14 -10.60 30.64
N VAL A 49 9.29 -11.07 29.73
CA VAL A 49 7.88 -11.34 30.00
C VAL A 49 7.70 -12.85 30.13
N SER A 50 7.33 -13.29 31.33
CA SER A 50 6.65 -14.56 31.54
C SER A 50 5.14 -14.34 31.36
N ASP A 51 4.38 -15.35 30.93
CA ASP A 51 2.91 -15.25 30.75
C ASP A 51 2.20 -14.56 31.93
N PRO A 52 2.51 -14.89 33.21
CA PRO A 52 1.98 -14.17 34.39
C PRO A 52 2.11 -12.64 34.37
N ASN A 53 3.15 -12.09 33.75
CA ASN A 53 3.35 -10.65 33.72
C ASN A 53 2.46 -9.97 32.69
N LEU A 54 2.07 -10.65 31.60
CA LEU A 54 1.26 -10.06 30.54
C LEU A 54 -0.17 -9.74 31.03
N PHE A 55 -0.73 -10.61 31.86
CA PHE A 55 -2.13 -10.54 32.29
C PHE A 55 -2.35 -9.69 33.54
N GLU A 56 -1.41 -8.81 33.89
CA GLU A 56 -1.56 -7.82 34.94
C GLU A 56 -1.39 -6.40 34.38
N PRO A 57 -2.17 -5.42 34.88
CA PRO A 57 -1.96 -4.04 34.50
C PRO A 57 -0.73 -3.45 35.22
N TYR A 58 -0.12 -2.43 34.61
CA TYR A 58 1.03 -1.72 35.16
C TYR A 58 0.73 -0.23 35.28
N TYR A 59 1.43 0.46 36.18
CA TYR A 59 1.60 1.91 36.08
C TYR A 59 2.78 2.21 35.17
N ALA A 60 2.56 2.92 34.06
CA ALA A 60 3.63 3.50 33.26
C ALA A 60 3.95 4.90 33.81
N GLU A 61 5.21 5.14 34.17
CA GLU A 61 5.69 6.39 34.77
C GLU A 61 6.64 7.14 33.84
N TYR A 62 6.49 8.46 33.78
CA TYR A 62 7.45 9.36 33.17
C TYR A 62 7.39 10.73 33.84
N LYS A 63 8.53 11.18 34.38
CA LYS A 63 8.62 12.37 35.24
C LYS A 63 7.62 12.25 36.42
N ASP A 64 6.81 13.27 36.65
CA ASP A 64 5.80 13.29 37.73
C ASP A 64 4.44 12.71 37.31
N TYR A 65 4.36 12.10 36.12
CA TYR A 65 3.12 11.55 35.58
C TYR A 65 3.13 10.02 35.62
N SER A 66 1.96 9.46 35.89
CA SER A 66 1.72 8.02 35.89
C SER A 66 0.36 7.72 35.29
N ILE A 67 0.26 6.63 34.53
CA ILE A 67 -0.99 6.14 33.96
C ILE A 67 -1.07 4.60 34.01
N PRO A 68 -2.21 4.02 34.41
CA PRO A 68 -2.48 2.60 34.16
C PRO A 68 -2.34 2.24 32.68
N ILE A 69 -1.59 1.18 32.41
CA ILE A 69 -1.41 0.61 31.08
C ILE A 69 -1.75 -0.89 31.10
N VAL A 70 -2.44 -1.34 30.05
CA VAL A 70 -2.73 -2.76 29.80
C VAL A 70 -2.12 -3.19 28.48
N PHE A 71 -1.84 -4.48 28.35
CA PHE A 71 -1.13 -5.03 27.20
C PHE A 71 -1.99 -6.06 26.48
N ARG A 72 -2.12 -5.88 25.17
CA ARG A 72 -2.79 -6.78 24.23
C ARG A 72 -2.12 -8.15 24.27
N HIS A 73 -2.92 -9.20 24.34
CA HIS A 73 -2.46 -10.56 24.08
C HIS A 73 -2.44 -10.78 22.56
N HIS A 74 -1.23 -10.81 21.99
CA HIS A 74 -1.03 -10.74 20.55
C HIS A 74 -1.61 -11.96 19.84
N GLU A 75 -1.22 -13.17 20.27
CA GLU A 75 -1.61 -14.41 19.59
C GLU A 75 -3.13 -14.58 19.50
N LEU A 76 -3.84 -14.50 20.62
CA LEU A 76 -5.31 -14.60 20.64
C LEU A 76 -6.01 -13.53 19.80
N SER A 77 -5.47 -12.31 19.77
CA SER A 77 -6.03 -11.23 18.94
C SER A 77 -5.84 -11.53 17.44
N ASP A 78 -4.67 -12.02 17.07
CA ASP A 78 -4.32 -12.39 15.69
C ASP A 78 -5.04 -13.65 15.21
N LEU A 79 -5.37 -14.59 16.10
CA LEU A 79 -6.17 -15.75 15.73
C LEU A 79 -7.53 -15.33 15.17
N ILE A 80 -8.20 -14.36 15.82
CA ILE A 80 -9.44 -13.77 15.31
C ILE A 80 -9.18 -13.00 14.02
N GLY A 81 -8.11 -12.23 13.97
CA GLY A 81 -7.75 -11.37 12.84
C GLY A 81 -7.43 -12.12 11.54
N PHE A 82 -6.65 -13.20 11.62
CA PHE A 82 -5.92 -13.72 10.46
C PHE A 82 -6.01 -15.24 10.28
N VAL A 83 -6.53 -15.98 11.26
CA VAL A 83 -6.48 -17.45 11.29
C VAL A 83 -7.86 -18.09 11.27
N TYR A 84 -8.75 -17.69 12.17
CA TYR A 84 -10.04 -18.38 12.37
C TYR A 84 -10.98 -18.26 11.18
N HIS A 85 -10.81 -17.26 10.31
CA HIS A 85 -11.60 -17.16 9.07
C HIS A 85 -11.34 -18.31 8.08
N LYS A 86 -10.21 -19.03 8.24
CA LYS A 86 -9.85 -20.23 7.45
C LYS A 86 -10.23 -21.53 8.15
N THR A 87 -10.81 -21.46 9.35
CA THR A 87 -11.10 -22.60 10.22
C THR A 87 -12.61 -22.77 10.36
N ASP A 88 -13.06 -24.01 10.58
CA ASP A 88 -14.45 -24.24 10.97
C ASP A 88 -14.79 -23.46 12.24
N THR A 89 -15.90 -22.73 12.21
CA THR A 89 -16.25 -21.76 13.26
C THR A 89 -16.41 -22.43 14.64
N GLU A 90 -17.00 -23.63 14.71
CA GLU A 90 -17.19 -24.36 15.98
C GLU A 90 -15.87 -24.91 16.53
N ILE A 91 -14.89 -25.19 15.66
CA ILE A 91 -13.52 -25.51 16.09
C ILE A 91 -12.83 -24.26 16.62
N ALA A 92 -12.93 -23.13 15.91
CA ALA A 92 -12.33 -21.86 16.32
C ALA A 92 -12.84 -21.37 17.69
N ILE A 93 -14.16 -21.45 17.94
CA ILE A 93 -14.76 -21.08 19.23
C ILE A 93 -14.19 -21.93 20.37
N ARG A 94 -14.10 -23.25 20.17
CA ARG A 94 -13.56 -24.17 21.20
C ARG A 94 -12.07 -23.98 21.44
N ASP A 95 -11.29 -23.75 20.38
CA ASP A 95 -9.86 -23.45 20.49
C ASP A 95 -9.63 -22.15 21.29
N PHE A 96 -10.38 -21.09 20.96
CA PHE A 96 -10.28 -19.81 21.66
C PHE A 96 -10.60 -19.94 23.15
N HIS A 97 -11.70 -20.63 23.48
CA HIS A 97 -12.08 -20.89 24.87
C HIS A 97 -11.02 -21.74 25.60
N SER A 98 -10.52 -22.82 24.99
CA SER A 98 -9.47 -23.66 25.57
C SER A 98 -8.22 -22.87 25.91
N ARG A 99 -7.77 -21.98 25.02
CA ARG A 99 -6.59 -21.13 25.23
C ARG A 99 -6.78 -20.14 26.38
N LEU A 100 -7.99 -19.59 26.57
CA LEU A 100 -8.30 -18.77 27.75
C LEU A 100 -8.21 -19.59 29.05
N LYS A 101 -8.63 -20.85 29.04
CA LYS A 101 -8.47 -21.75 30.20
C LYS A 101 -7.00 -22.04 30.48
N GLU A 102 -6.20 -22.28 29.46
CA GLU A 102 -4.75 -22.50 29.61
C GLU A 102 -4.06 -21.27 30.22
N ILE A 103 -4.42 -20.07 29.75
CA ILE A 103 -3.95 -18.80 30.33
C ILE A 103 -4.33 -18.71 31.81
N LEU A 104 -5.58 -19.02 32.16
CA LEU A 104 -6.05 -19.01 33.54
C LEU A 104 -5.26 -20.00 34.41
N GLU A 105 -5.01 -21.22 33.92
CA GLU A 105 -4.20 -22.22 34.60
C GLU A 105 -2.78 -21.72 34.89
N HIS A 106 -2.14 -21.07 33.93
CA HIS A 106 -0.81 -20.47 34.10
C HIS A 106 -0.80 -19.29 35.09
N CYS A 107 -1.92 -18.57 35.20
CA CYS A 107 -2.08 -17.42 36.09
C CYS A 107 -2.60 -17.76 37.50
N LYS A 108 -2.86 -19.03 37.82
CA LYS A 108 -3.43 -19.46 39.12
C LYS A 108 -2.66 -18.98 40.36
N ARG A 109 -1.38 -18.66 40.21
CA ARG A 109 -0.52 -18.16 41.30
C ARG A 109 -0.65 -16.65 41.53
N HIS A 110 -1.41 -15.95 40.70
CA HIS A 110 -1.64 -14.52 40.88
C HIS A 110 -2.42 -14.26 42.15
N SER A 111 -2.11 -13.14 42.79
CA SER A 111 -2.86 -12.64 43.93
C SER A 111 -4.20 -11.97 43.53
N ARG A 112 -4.48 -11.88 42.23
CA ARG A 112 -5.63 -11.20 41.62
C ARG A 112 -6.09 -11.96 40.37
N PRO A 113 -7.34 -11.76 39.91
CA PRO A 113 -7.80 -12.31 38.63
C PRO A 113 -6.96 -11.78 37.47
N PRO A 114 -6.45 -12.63 36.54
CA PRO A 114 -5.73 -12.16 35.36
C PRO A 114 -6.65 -11.37 34.40
N LEU A 115 -6.13 -10.33 33.76
CA LEU A 115 -6.80 -9.59 32.70
C LEU A 115 -6.23 -9.99 31.33
N CYS A 116 -7.01 -10.68 30.51
CA CYS A 116 -6.67 -10.97 29.12
C CYS A 116 -7.27 -9.90 28.20
N ALA A 117 -6.43 -9.01 27.67
CA ALA A 117 -6.87 -7.98 26.74
C ALA A 117 -6.77 -8.46 25.28
N ILE A 118 -7.92 -8.63 24.64
CA ILE A 118 -8.02 -8.97 23.21
C ILE A 118 -8.32 -7.68 22.46
N ILE A 119 -7.37 -7.22 21.66
CA ILE A 119 -7.45 -5.93 20.96
C ILE A 119 -7.05 -6.18 19.50
N LEU A 120 -7.91 -5.82 18.57
CA LEU A 120 -7.70 -6.01 17.14
C LEU A 120 -8.44 -4.94 16.36
N ASP A 121 -8.10 -4.79 15.08
CA ASP A 121 -8.78 -3.83 14.20
C ASP A 121 -10.27 -4.15 14.02
N GLY A 122 -11.03 -3.07 13.85
CA GLY A 122 -12.49 -3.13 13.78
C GLY A 122 -13.03 -3.56 12.42
N GLU A 123 -12.20 -3.56 11.38
CA GLU A 123 -12.57 -3.80 9.99
C GLU A 123 -11.81 -4.97 9.36
N ASN A 124 -10.51 -5.11 9.64
CA ASN A 124 -9.63 -6.06 8.95
C ASN A 124 -10.11 -7.52 8.98
N PRO A 125 -10.60 -8.10 10.08
CA PRO A 125 -10.93 -9.53 10.09
C PRO A 125 -12.20 -9.84 9.30
N TRP A 126 -13.19 -8.97 9.33
CA TRP A 126 -14.59 -9.34 9.10
C TRP A 126 -14.91 -9.60 7.64
N GLU A 127 -14.19 -8.96 6.70
CA GLU A 127 -14.36 -9.21 5.27
C GLU A 127 -13.97 -10.63 4.84
N TYR A 128 -13.16 -11.33 5.65
CA TYR A 128 -12.70 -12.67 5.35
C TYR A 128 -13.61 -13.78 5.91
N TYR A 129 -14.54 -13.45 6.80
CA TYR A 129 -15.54 -14.40 7.29
C TYR A 129 -16.78 -14.39 6.40
N GLN A 130 -17.29 -15.57 6.07
CA GLN A 130 -18.42 -15.72 5.14
C GLN A 130 -19.69 -14.93 5.53
N ASP A 131 -19.85 -14.65 6.82
CA ASP A 131 -21.00 -14.00 7.43
C ASP A 131 -20.62 -12.69 8.15
N GLY A 132 -19.44 -12.13 7.85
CA GLY A 132 -18.93 -10.95 8.56
C GLY A 132 -18.49 -11.22 10.00
N GLY A 133 -18.26 -12.49 10.39
CA GLY A 133 -17.76 -12.87 11.71
C GLY A 133 -18.86 -13.02 12.77
N GLN A 134 -20.13 -12.90 12.39
CA GLN A 134 -21.26 -12.95 13.32
C GLN A 134 -21.33 -14.26 14.10
N HIS A 135 -21.21 -15.41 13.44
CA HIS A 135 -21.26 -16.73 14.06
C HIS A 135 -20.09 -16.94 15.02
N LEU A 136 -18.88 -16.56 14.61
CA LEU A 136 -17.69 -16.65 15.47
C LEU A 136 -17.86 -15.81 16.73
N LEU A 137 -18.16 -14.52 16.60
CA LEU A 137 -18.30 -13.61 17.74
C LEU A 137 -19.43 -14.05 18.66
N THR A 138 -20.61 -14.34 18.10
CA THR A 138 -21.76 -14.82 18.89
C THR A 138 -21.42 -16.12 19.63
N GLY A 139 -20.71 -17.03 18.97
CA GLY A 139 -20.25 -18.28 19.57
C GLY A 139 -19.26 -18.06 20.71
N ILE A 140 -18.24 -17.22 20.52
CA ILE A 140 -17.26 -16.86 21.56
C ILE A 140 -17.97 -16.23 22.77
N TYR A 141 -18.84 -15.24 22.55
CA TYR A 141 -19.59 -14.61 23.64
C TYR A 141 -20.47 -15.61 24.39
N ASN A 142 -21.18 -16.48 23.67
CA ASN A 142 -22.05 -17.48 24.28
C ASN A 142 -21.27 -18.53 25.07
N GLU A 143 -20.12 -18.98 24.58
CA GLU A 143 -19.33 -20.01 25.24
C GLU A 143 -18.68 -19.46 26.51
N ILE A 144 -18.06 -18.28 26.42
CA ILE A 144 -17.45 -17.62 27.58
C ILE A 144 -18.51 -17.26 28.63
N SER A 145 -19.69 -16.78 28.23
CA SER A 145 -20.77 -16.43 29.19
C SER A 145 -21.31 -17.62 29.99
N LYS A 146 -21.06 -18.87 29.54
CA LYS A 146 -21.43 -20.08 30.28
C LYS A 146 -20.33 -20.55 31.23
N ASP A 147 -19.10 -20.08 31.05
CA ASP A 147 -17.97 -20.47 31.90
C ASP A 147 -17.95 -19.62 33.18
N PRO A 148 -18.11 -20.21 34.37
CA PRO A 148 -18.14 -19.46 35.63
C PRO A 148 -16.75 -18.93 36.06
N GLU A 149 -15.65 -19.36 35.42
CA GLU A 149 -14.29 -18.93 35.76
C GLU A 149 -13.79 -17.76 34.90
N ILE A 150 -14.51 -17.41 33.82
CA ILE A 150 -14.14 -16.34 32.89
C ILE A 150 -15.26 -15.31 32.84
N GLN A 151 -14.92 -14.03 32.97
CA GLN A 151 -15.88 -12.94 32.95
C GLN A 151 -15.48 -11.87 31.93
N PHE A 152 -16.44 -11.41 31.12
CA PHE A 152 -16.26 -10.19 30.34
C PHE A 152 -16.37 -8.96 31.24
N VAL A 153 -15.35 -8.11 31.16
CA VAL A 153 -15.27 -6.84 31.91
C VAL A 153 -14.75 -5.76 30.99
N THR A 154 -15.15 -4.52 31.23
CA THR A 154 -14.43 -3.39 30.64
C THR A 154 -13.11 -3.19 31.39
N ILE A 155 -12.08 -2.68 30.69
CA ILE A 155 -10.80 -2.33 31.31
C ILE A 155 -11.00 -1.33 32.47
N THR A 156 -11.98 -0.43 32.35
CA THR A 156 -12.28 0.55 33.43
C THR A 156 -12.79 -0.15 34.69
N GLU A 157 -13.77 -1.04 34.57
CA GLU A 157 -14.31 -1.80 35.72
C GLU A 157 -13.22 -2.64 36.38
N TYR A 158 -12.41 -3.34 35.57
CA TYR A 158 -11.31 -4.14 36.10
C TYR A 158 -10.28 -3.29 36.86
N LEU A 159 -9.87 -2.14 36.32
CA LEU A 159 -8.88 -1.26 36.97
C LEU A 159 -9.41 -0.54 38.22
N GLU A 160 -10.72 -0.32 38.32
CA GLU A 160 -11.35 0.23 39.53
C GLU A 160 -11.33 -0.78 40.69
N GLU A 161 -11.51 -2.07 40.41
CA GLU A 161 -11.49 -3.14 41.40
C GLU A 161 -10.07 -3.66 41.69
N TYR A 162 -9.24 -3.79 40.65
CA TYR A 162 -7.87 -4.35 40.70
C TYR A 162 -6.85 -3.36 40.11
N PRO A 163 -6.57 -2.23 40.79
CA PRO A 163 -5.62 -1.25 40.29
C PRO A 163 -4.21 -1.83 40.15
N PRO A 164 -3.37 -1.27 39.24
CA PRO A 164 -2.00 -1.75 39.07
C PRO A 164 -1.21 -1.68 40.37
N THR A 165 -0.36 -2.66 40.62
CA THR A 165 0.61 -2.62 41.74
C THR A 165 2.06 -2.72 41.28
N LYS A 166 2.27 -2.97 39.99
CA LYS A 166 3.59 -2.98 39.35
C LYS A 166 3.77 -1.69 38.57
N THR A 167 5.02 -1.26 38.44
CA THR A 167 5.38 -0.02 37.75
C THR A 167 6.42 -0.28 36.67
N ILE A 168 6.24 0.33 35.51
CA ILE A 168 7.19 0.43 34.40
C ILE A 168 7.74 1.86 34.40
N LYS A 169 9.01 2.00 34.81
CA LYS A 169 9.70 3.31 34.85
C LYS A 169 10.30 3.72 33.50
N GLN A 170 10.47 2.77 32.61
CA GLN A 170 11.01 2.96 31.27
C GLN A 170 10.11 2.20 30.30
N LEU A 171 9.04 2.86 29.87
CA LEU A 171 8.20 2.33 28.81
C LEU A 171 9.01 2.31 27.51
N TYR A 172 9.05 1.17 26.85
CA TYR A 172 9.74 1.05 25.57
C TYR A 172 8.99 1.86 24.50
N THR A 173 9.75 2.52 23.62
CA THR A 173 9.20 3.31 22.53
C THR A 173 8.99 2.44 21.29
N GLY A 174 7.75 2.31 20.83
CA GLY A 174 7.40 1.52 19.66
C GLY A 174 5.90 1.37 19.47
N SER A 175 5.51 0.59 18.47
CA SER A 175 4.11 0.30 18.14
C SER A 175 3.74 -1.17 18.42
N TRP A 176 2.49 -1.52 18.16
CA TRP A 176 2.07 -2.92 18.17
C TRP A 176 2.68 -3.78 17.05
N ILE A 177 3.27 -3.16 16.02
CA ILE A 177 3.96 -3.84 14.93
C ILE A 177 5.46 -3.84 15.21
N ASN A 178 6.07 -5.03 15.24
CA ASN A 178 7.51 -5.26 15.49
C ASN A 178 8.07 -4.67 16.81
N SER A 179 7.22 -4.04 17.62
CA SER A 179 7.61 -3.20 18.75
C SER A 179 8.52 -2.04 18.36
N ASP A 180 8.36 -1.45 17.17
CA ASP A 180 9.12 -0.28 16.73
C ASP A 180 8.26 0.64 15.84
N PHE A 181 8.88 1.64 15.20
CA PHE A 181 8.22 2.57 14.29
C PHE A 181 8.67 2.41 12.83
N SER A 182 9.36 1.31 12.48
CA SER A 182 9.99 1.11 11.17
C SER A 182 9.01 1.13 9.99
N ILE A 183 7.71 0.99 10.26
CA ILE A 183 6.63 1.12 9.28
C ILE A 183 6.39 2.59 8.88
N TRP A 184 6.56 3.55 9.79
CA TRP A 184 6.20 4.95 9.55
C TRP A 184 7.40 5.89 9.50
N ILE A 185 8.61 5.44 9.84
CA ILE A 185 9.83 6.26 9.83
C ILE A 185 11.08 5.42 9.52
N GLY A 186 12.04 6.03 8.84
CA GLY A 186 13.37 5.46 8.58
C GLY A 186 13.70 5.35 7.10
N GLY A 187 12.72 5.06 6.26
CA GLY A 187 12.86 5.07 4.81
C GLY A 187 12.91 6.48 4.22
N LYS A 188 13.34 6.59 2.95
CA LYS A 188 13.54 7.89 2.29
C LYS A 188 12.23 8.63 2.08
N GLU A 189 11.19 7.92 1.64
CA GLU A 189 9.89 8.53 1.34
C GLU A 189 9.20 8.99 2.62
N GLU A 190 9.21 8.13 3.65
CA GLU A 190 8.69 8.38 4.99
C GLU A 190 9.35 9.60 5.62
N ASN A 191 10.69 9.67 5.60
CA ASN A 191 11.43 10.80 6.16
C ASN A 191 11.15 12.11 5.40
N THR A 192 11.07 12.07 4.06
CA THR A 192 10.69 13.25 3.27
C THR A 192 9.27 13.73 3.63
N ALA A 193 8.31 12.81 3.78
CA ALA A 193 6.97 13.19 4.21
C ALA A 193 6.94 13.83 5.61
N TRP A 194 7.73 13.33 6.56
CA TRP A 194 7.88 13.93 7.89
C TRP A 194 8.49 15.33 7.85
N GLU A 195 9.51 15.55 7.01
CA GLU A 195 10.14 16.85 6.81
C GLU A 195 9.17 17.89 6.22
N GLU A 196 8.35 17.48 5.26
CA GLU A 196 7.32 18.34 4.66
C GLU A 196 6.22 18.69 5.65
N LEU A 197 5.75 17.72 6.43
CA LEU A 197 4.77 17.93 7.49
C LEU A 197 5.30 18.85 8.60
N LEU A 198 6.54 18.62 9.05
CA LEU A 198 7.21 19.47 10.04
C LEU A 198 7.32 20.91 9.53
N SER A 199 7.66 21.08 8.26
CA SER A 199 7.79 22.40 7.62
C SER A 199 6.44 23.14 7.63
N ALA A 200 5.36 22.47 7.21
CA ALA A 200 4.01 23.04 7.24
C ALA A 200 3.54 23.38 8.66
N ARG A 201 3.77 22.48 9.63
CA ARG A 201 3.41 22.71 11.04
C ARG A 201 4.19 23.87 11.65
N SER A 202 5.46 24.01 11.29
CA SER A 202 6.31 25.13 11.74
C SER A 202 5.83 26.46 11.14
N ALA A 203 5.45 26.48 9.86
CA ALA A 203 4.89 27.67 9.23
C ALA A 203 3.61 28.15 9.93
N LEU A 204 2.70 27.21 10.24
CA LEU A 204 1.49 27.52 11.02
C LEU A 204 1.82 28.01 12.44
N SER A 205 2.71 27.33 13.14
CA SER A 205 3.09 27.69 14.53
C SER A 205 3.71 29.10 14.60
N ASN A 206 4.51 29.48 13.60
CA ASN A 206 5.07 30.83 13.50
C ASN A 206 3.97 31.88 13.35
N GLU A 207 3.00 31.64 12.47
CA GLU A 207 1.86 32.55 12.27
C GLU A 207 1.00 32.70 13.53
N GLU A 208 0.74 31.60 14.25
CA GLU A 208 0.05 31.61 15.54
C GLU A 208 0.76 32.50 16.56
N GLY A 209 2.10 32.47 16.60
CA GLY A 209 2.92 33.28 17.49
C GLY A 209 2.93 34.78 17.16
N THR A 210 2.61 35.18 15.93
CA THR A 210 2.54 36.61 15.57
C THR A 210 1.29 37.31 16.10
N HIS A 211 0.22 36.56 16.39
CA HIS A 211 -1.11 37.06 16.76
C HIS A 211 -1.71 38.08 15.77
N THR A 212 -1.31 38.05 14.50
CA THR A 212 -1.77 39.01 13.47
C THR A 212 -2.95 38.50 12.65
N LYS A 213 -3.10 37.18 12.52
CA LYS A 213 -4.17 36.55 11.73
C LYS A 213 -5.43 36.30 12.56
N ASP A 214 -6.56 36.23 11.86
CA ASP A 214 -7.84 35.89 12.44
C ASP A 214 -7.77 34.48 13.08
N PRO A 215 -8.19 34.30 14.34
CA PRO A 215 -8.23 32.99 15.01
C PRO A 215 -8.99 31.90 14.23
N SER A 216 -9.99 32.28 13.44
CA SER A 216 -10.76 31.33 12.61
C SER A 216 -9.92 30.74 11.48
N ILE A 217 -9.08 31.55 10.83
CA ILE A 217 -8.14 31.10 9.79
C ILE A 217 -7.12 30.15 10.38
N LEU A 218 -6.58 30.46 11.56
CA LEU A 218 -5.63 29.59 12.27
C LEU A 218 -6.30 28.27 12.69
N ALA A 219 -7.57 28.30 13.09
CA ALA A 219 -8.32 27.10 13.40
C ALA A 219 -8.54 26.22 12.17
N GLU A 220 -8.88 26.80 11.03
CA GLU A 220 -9.01 26.07 9.76
C GLU A 220 -7.67 25.44 9.33
N ALA A 221 -6.57 26.19 9.40
CA ALA A 221 -5.24 25.67 9.08
C ALA A 221 -4.82 24.52 10.01
N ARG A 222 -5.21 24.54 11.30
CA ARG A 222 -4.98 23.42 12.22
C ARG A 222 -5.73 22.16 11.80
N GLU A 223 -6.96 22.26 11.33
CA GLU A 223 -7.70 21.08 10.85
C GLU A 223 -7.01 20.44 9.64
N TRP A 224 -6.42 21.23 8.74
CA TRP A 224 -5.62 20.70 7.62
C TRP A 224 -4.35 20.00 8.10
N ILE A 225 -3.66 20.53 9.12
CA ILE A 225 -2.52 19.85 9.74
C ILE A 225 -2.95 18.54 10.40
N TYR A 226 -4.06 18.53 11.16
CA TYR A 226 -4.55 17.31 11.79
C TYR A 226 -4.93 16.23 10.78
N ALA A 227 -5.49 16.62 9.62
CA ALA A 227 -5.73 15.68 8.53
C ALA A 227 -4.42 15.11 7.96
N ALA A 228 -3.37 15.92 7.83
CA ALA A 228 -2.05 15.48 7.34
C ALA A 228 -1.26 14.65 8.37
N GLU A 229 -1.62 14.71 9.65
CA GLU A 229 -0.99 13.93 10.74
C GLU A 229 -1.49 12.49 10.87
N GLY A 230 -2.41 12.06 9.99
CA GLY A 230 -2.85 10.68 9.92
C GLY A 230 -1.69 9.72 9.64
N SER A 231 -1.52 8.68 10.47
CA SER A 231 -0.49 7.66 10.28
C SER A 231 -0.69 6.86 8.99
N ASP A 232 -1.92 6.80 8.46
CA ASP A 232 -2.27 6.16 7.20
C ASP A 232 -1.46 6.70 6.02
N TRP A 233 -1.13 8.00 5.98
CA TRP A 233 -0.31 8.55 4.90
C TRP A 233 1.07 7.90 4.87
N PHE A 234 1.65 7.69 6.05
CA PHE A 234 2.99 7.15 6.23
C PHE A 234 3.04 5.64 6.00
N TRP A 235 1.93 4.93 6.23
CA TRP A 235 1.81 3.51 5.94
C TRP A 235 2.08 3.17 4.46
N TRP A 236 1.75 4.08 3.53
CA TRP A 236 1.89 3.86 2.09
C TRP A 236 3.22 4.35 1.49
N TYR A 237 4.03 5.04 2.28
CA TYR A 237 5.39 5.39 1.90
C TYR A 237 6.35 4.23 2.18
N GLY A 238 7.42 4.15 1.40
CA GLY A 238 8.38 3.05 1.49
C GLY A 238 8.03 1.86 0.61
N ASP A 239 8.73 0.76 0.85
CA ASP A 239 8.69 -0.48 0.06
C ASP A 239 8.00 -1.65 0.76
N GLN A 240 7.59 -1.43 2.00
CA GLN A 240 7.03 -2.42 2.91
C GLN A 240 5.64 -2.84 2.46
N PHE A 241 4.87 -1.90 1.90
CA PHE A 241 3.49 -2.12 1.44
C PHE A 241 3.28 -1.56 0.03
N HIS A 242 2.42 -2.25 -0.72
CA HIS A 242 2.05 -1.87 -2.07
C HIS A 242 0.58 -1.46 -2.12
N SER A 243 0.28 -0.40 -2.85
CA SER A 243 -1.08 0.02 -3.17
C SER A 243 -1.12 0.66 -4.56
N ASP A 244 -2.12 0.28 -5.35
CA ASP A 244 -2.41 0.91 -6.64
C ASP A 244 -2.76 2.41 -6.49
N PHE A 245 -3.12 2.82 -5.27
CA PHE A 245 -3.48 4.19 -4.93
C PHE A 245 -2.33 4.97 -4.26
N ALA A 246 -1.11 4.42 -4.16
CA ALA A 246 -0.01 5.07 -3.44
C ALA A 246 0.28 6.49 -3.95
N LEU A 247 0.24 6.73 -5.26
CA LEU A 247 0.41 8.07 -5.84
C LEU A 247 -0.78 9.01 -5.56
N LEU A 248 -1.99 8.44 -5.48
CA LEU A 248 -3.17 9.21 -5.10
C LEU A 248 -3.08 9.63 -3.63
N PHE A 249 -2.68 8.73 -2.74
CA PHE A 249 -2.47 9.03 -1.32
C PHE A 249 -1.36 10.06 -1.12
N ASP A 250 -0.24 9.95 -1.84
CA ASP A 250 0.81 10.97 -1.88
C ASP A 250 0.27 12.35 -2.30
N SER A 251 -0.51 12.39 -3.38
CA SER A 251 -1.12 13.63 -3.88
C SER A 251 -2.09 14.25 -2.87
N LEU A 252 -2.91 13.42 -2.20
CA LEU A 252 -3.84 13.87 -1.16
C LEU A 252 -3.09 14.42 0.06
N PHE A 253 -2.09 13.69 0.55
CA PHE A 253 -1.22 14.13 1.65
C PHE A 253 -0.60 15.49 1.35
N ARG A 254 0.07 15.64 0.21
CA ARG A 254 0.68 16.91 -0.20
C ARG A 254 -0.36 18.02 -0.39
N SER A 255 -1.57 17.69 -0.86
CA SER A 255 -2.66 18.66 -0.99
C SER A 255 -3.10 19.22 0.36
N TYR A 256 -3.15 18.41 1.41
CA TYR A 256 -3.42 18.92 2.77
C TYR A 256 -2.34 19.89 3.23
N LEU A 257 -1.06 19.56 3.01
CA LEU A 257 0.04 20.47 3.36
C LEU A 257 -0.05 21.80 2.58
N LYS A 258 -0.36 21.76 1.27
CA LYS A 258 -0.58 22.97 0.48
C LYS A 258 -1.74 23.81 1.00
N ARG A 259 -2.83 23.18 1.44
CA ARG A 259 -3.98 23.88 2.03
C ARG A 259 -3.60 24.62 3.31
N VAL A 260 -2.67 24.11 4.11
CA VAL A 260 -2.15 24.84 5.29
C VAL A 260 -1.53 26.16 4.86
N TYR A 261 -0.59 26.13 3.91
CA TYR A 261 0.08 27.33 3.39
C TYR A 261 -0.89 28.32 2.76
N GLU A 262 -1.82 27.83 1.92
CA GLU A 262 -2.85 28.66 1.29
C GLU A 262 -3.73 29.36 2.33
N THR A 263 -4.17 28.63 3.36
CA THR A 263 -5.03 29.15 4.43
C THR A 263 -4.33 30.24 5.24
N ILE A 264 -3.05 30.04 5.56
CA ILE A 264 -2.24 31.09 6.23
C ILE A 264 -1.73 32.16 5.25
N GLY A 265 -2.05 32.10 3.96
CA GLY A 265 -1.66 33.11 2.97
C GLY A 265 -0.15 33.17 2.70
N GLN A 266 0.55 32.06 2.87
CA GLN A 266 1.96 31.91 2.51
C GLN A 266 2.11 31.03 1.26
N PRO A 267 3.16 31.24 0.43
CA PRO A 267 3.47 30.30 -0.64
C PRO A 267 3.97 28.97 -0.04
N TRP A 268 3.55 27.85 -0.62
CA TRP A 268 4.10 26.55 -0.26
C TRP A 268 5.49 26.31 -0.90
N PRO A 269 6.34 25.46 -0.31
CA PRO A 269 7.60 25.04 -0.93
C PRO A 269 7.39 24.25 -2.24
N SER A 270 8.25 24.47 -3.23
CA SER A 270 8.16 23.77 -4.53
C SER A 270 8.36 22.25 -4.43
N SER A 271 8.93 21.76 -3.32
CA SER A 271 9.04 20.33 -3.04
C SER A 271 7.67 19.65 -2.96
N LEU A 272 6.63 20.35 -2.47
CA LEU A 272 5.25 19.84 -2.45
C LEU A 272 4.62 19.72 -3.85
N ASP A 273 5.20 20.33 -4.88
CA ASP A 273 4.75 20.15 -6.27
C ASP A 273 5.29 18.87 -6.91
N THR A 274 6.29 18.24 -6.29
CA THR A 274 6.84 16.96 -6.74
C THR A 274 6.30 15.81 -5.87
N PRO A 275 5.90 14.66 -6.46
CA PRO A 275 5.54 13.48 -5.68
C PRO A 275 6.67 13.01 -4.75
N ILE A 276 6.32 12.67 -3.51
CA ILE A 276 7.24 12.03 -2.57
C ILE A 276 7.34 10.55 -2.92
N LYS A 277 6.19 9.91 -3.16
CA LYS A 277 6.11 8.52 -3.63
C LYS A 277 6.76 8.39 -5.00
N ARG A 278 7.75 7.51 -5.12
CA ARG A 278 8.43 7.23 -6.39
C ARG A 278 7.81 6.02 -7.06
N GLU A 279 7.53 6.14 -8.36
CA GLU A 279 7.22 4.98 -9.18
C GLU A 279 8.45 4.08 -9.26
N LYS A 280 8.38 2.89 -8.67
CA LYS A 280 9.30 1.81 -9.05
C LYS A 280 8.83 1.25 -10.39
N ALA A 281 9.74 1.16 -11.36
CA ALA A 281 9.54 0.26 -12.50
C ALA A 281 9.31 -1.16 -11.93
N VAL A 282 8.13 -1.73 -12.16
CA VAL A 282 7.68 -2.96 -11.49
C VAL A 282 8.56 -4.15 -11.91
N SER A 283 9.10 -4.87 -10.93
CA SER A 283 10.02 -6.02 -11.06
C SER A 283 9.34 -7.33 -11.50
N LEU A 284 8.50 -7.30 -12.53
CA LEU A 284 8.00 -8.50 -13.26
C LEU A 284 8.51 -8.55 -14.71
N VAL A 285 9.40 -7.62 -15.06
CA VAL A 285 10.04 -7.54 -16.36
C VAL A 285 11.24 -8.48 -16.38
N LYS A 286 11.21 -9.53 -17.21
CA LYS A 286 12.46 -10.19 -17.62
C LYS A 286 13.15 -9.27 -18.60
N GLU A 287 14.42 -8.93 -18.37
CA GLU A 287 15.19 -8.12 -19.30
C GLU A 287 15.58 -8.92 -20.56
N PRO A 288 15.75 -8.27 -21.73
CA PRO A 288 16.30 -8.92 -22.90
C PRO A 288 17.69 -9.49 -22.60
N MET A 289 17.96 -10.71 -23.09
CA MET A 289 19.23 -11.41 -22.92
C MET A 289 20.07 -11.47 -24.22
N GLY A 290 19.59 -10.87 -25.30
CA GLY A 290 20.29 -10.82 -26.58
C GLY A 290 19.60 -9.91 -27.58
N PHE A 291 20.26 -9.67 -28.72
CA PHE A 291 19.63 -8.95 -29.82
C PHE A 291 18.56 -9.80 -30.50
N ILE A 292 17.45 -9.17 -30.88
CA ILE A 292 16.40 -9.79 -31.68
C ILE A 292 16.16 -8.97 -32.96
N ASP A 293 15.75 -9.64 -34.02
CA ASP A 293 15.32 -8.99 -35.26
C ASP A 293 14.11 -9.73 -35.86
N PRO A 294 12.93 -9.59 -35.24
CA PRO A 294 11.72 -10.26 -35.69
C PRO A 294 11.22 -9.76 -37.06
N GLU A 295 10.59 -10.66 -37.80
CA GLU A 295 9.81 -10.38 -39.00
C GLU A 295 8.42 -9.89 -38.57
N ILE A 296 8.19 -8.59 -38.71
CA ILE A 296 6.95 -7.94 -38.25
C ILE A 296 5.80 -8.24 -39.22
N ASP A 297 5.13 -9.38 -39.05
CA ASP A 297 4.02 -9.84 -39.89
C ASP A 297 2.71 -10.11 -39.11
N GLY A 298 2.77 -10.03 -37.78
CA GLY A 298 1.65 -10.26 -36.88
C GLY A 298 1.37 -11.74 -36.61
N ARG A 299 2.27 -12.65 -36.96
CA ARG A 299 2.20 -14.10 -36.74
C ARG A 299 3.47 -14.57 -36.04
N LEU A 300 3.35 -15.68 -35.30
CA LEU A 300 4.54 -16.40 -34.82
C LEU A 300 5.09 -17.26 -35.97
N SER A 301 5.74 -16.60 -36.92
CA SER A 301 6.24 -17.21 -38.16
C SER A 301 7.46 -18.11 -37.91
N PHE A 302 8.32 -17.76 -36.95
CA PHE A 302 9.42 -18.61 -36.51
C PHE A 302 9.45 -18.80 -34.99
N TYR A 303 9.63 -20.05 -34.54
CA TYR A 303 9.59 -20.41 -33.12
C TYR A 303 10.63 -19.64 -32.25
N TRP A 304 11.77 -19.25 -32.83
CA TRP A 304 12.88 -18.61 -32.12
C TRP A 304 12.98 -17.09 -32.32
N GLU A 305 12.03 -16.50 -33.03
CA GLU A 305 12.09 -15.10 -33.48
C GLU A 305 12.18 -14.08 -32.34
N TRP A 306 11.53 -14.40 -31.21
CA TRP A 306 11.54 -13.61 -29.98
C TRP A 306 12.44 -14.22 -28.89
N SER A 307 13.34 -15.15 -29.26
CA SER A 307 14.26 -15.77 -28.32
C SER A 307 15.28 -14.76 -27.82
N GLY A 308 15.36 -14.56 -26.50
CA GLY A 308 16.21 -13.54 -25.89
C GLY A 308 15.50 -12.19 -25.67
N ALA A 309 14.22 -12.07 -26.03
CA ALA A 309 13.40 -10.92 -25.66
C ALA A 309 13.12 -10.90 -24.15
N GLY A 310 12.98 -9.69 -23.62
CA GLY A 310 12.39 -9.47 -22.32
C GLY A 310 10.88 -9.71 -22.34
N SER A 311 10.29 -9.97 -21.17
CA SER A 311 8.89 -10.36 -21.06
C SER A 311 8.18 -9.71 -19.88
N LEU A 312 6.93 -9.32 -20.10
CA LEU A 312 5.93 -8.99 -19.10
C LEU A 312 4.87 -10.09 -19.12
N GLU A 313 4.75 -10.83 -18.02
CA GLU A 313 3.73 -11.86 -17.83
C GLU A 313 2.68 -11.37 -16.82
N ALA A 314 1.42 -11.81 -16.99
CA ALA A 314 0.36 -11.47 -16.05
C ALA A 314 0.73 -12.02 -14.66
N SER A 315 0.72 -11.17 -13.64
CA SER A 315 0.95 -11.65 -12.27
C SER A 315 -0.19 -12.56 -11.86
N THR A 316 0.09 -13.85 -11.64
CA THR A 316 -0.90 -14.82 -11.12
C THR A 316 -1.23 -14.63 -9.63
N LEU A 317 -0.76 -13.54 -9.01
CA LEU A 317 -0.78 -13.31 -7.56
C LEU A 317 -1.88 -12.35 -7.06
N THR A 318 -2.76 -11.85 -7.93
CA THR A 318 -3.91 -11.02 -7.51
C THR A 318 -5.16 -11.87 -7.31
N SER A 319 -5.35 -12.35 -6.08
CA SER A 319 -6.53 -13.09 -5.62
C SER A 319 -7.77 -12.20 -5.36
N MET A 320 -7.94 -11.08 -6.09
CA MET A 320 -9.12 -10.22 -5.99
C MET A 320 -9.53 -9.70 -7.38
N TYR A 321 -10.70 -10.15 -7.86
CA TYR A 321 -11.55 -9.60 -8.92
C TYR A 321 -10.94 -8.59 -9.93
N LYS A 322 -10.26 -9.10 -10.97
CA LYS A 322 -10.36 -8.54 -12.35
C LYS A 322 -10.89 -9.66 -13.26
N PRO A 323 -12.13 -9.62 -13.77
CA PRO A 323 -12.71 -10.78 -14.44
C PRO A 323 -12.26 -10.96 -15.90
N VAL A 324 -11.44 -10.07 -16.48
CA VAL A 324 -11.08 -10.14 -17.90
C VAL A 324 -9.67 -9.60 -18.17
N TYR A 325 -8.76 -10.47 -18.62
CA TYR A 325 -7.53 -10.09 -19.32
C TYR A 325 -7.75 -10.22 -20.84
N TYR A 326 -7.32 -9.21 -21.60
CA TYR A 326 -7.29 -9.19 -23.07
C TYR A 326 -5.89 -9.46 -23.61
N ILE A 327 -4.83 -9.16 -22.82
CA ILE A 327 -3.43 -9.44 -23.16
C ILE A 327 -2.92 -10.58 -22.27
N LYS A 328 -2.22 -11.53 -22.87
CA LYS A 328 -1.54 -12.65 -22.17
C LYS A 328 -0.16 -12.25 -21.68
N GLU A 329 0.60 -11.66 -22.58
CA GLU A 329 2.00 -11.34 -22.43
C GLU A 329 2.35 -10.17 -23.33
N VAL A 330 3.35 -9.40 -22.91
CA VAL A 330 4.01 -8.42 -23.76
C VAL A 330 5.50 -8.75 -23.77
N LEU A 331 6.06 -9.01 -24.96
CA LEU A 331 7.50 -9.16 -25.13
C LEU A 331 8.09 -7.88 -25.67
N TYR A 332 9.33 -7.59 -25.28
CA TYR A 332 10.10 -6.49 -25.81
C TYR A 332 11.55 -6.89 -26.02
N GLY A 333 12.19 -6.31 -27.01
CA GLY A 333 13.61 -6.50 -27.25
C GLY A 333 14.09 -5.51 -28.28
N PHE A 334 15.34 -5.61 -28.68
CA PHE A 334 15.94 -4.62 -29.57
C PHE A 334 17.06 -5.22 -30.40
N ASN A 335 17.38 -4.56 -31.50
CA ASN A 335 18.69 -4.63 -32.15
C ASN A 335 19.37 -3.27 -32.02
N LEU A 336 20.48 -3.03 -32.71
CA LEU A 336 21.18 -1.73 -32.65
C LEU A 336 20.37 -0.54 -33.17
N ASN A 337 19.33 -0.77 -33.97
CA ASN A 337 18.61 0.27 -34.69
C ASN A 337 17.17 0.46 -34.22
N SER A 338 16.54 -0.57 -33.64
CA SER A 338 15.10 -0.60 -33.38
C SER A 338 14.75 -1.29 -32.08
N LEU A 339 13.72 -0.75 -31.43
CA LEU A 339 12.94 -1.40 -30.38
C LEU A 339 11.83 -2.23 -31.01
N PHE A 340 11.64 -3.44 -30.52
CA PHE A 340 10.59 -4.36 -30.93
C PHE A 340 9.64 -4.66 -29.79
N LEU A 341 8.34 -4.70 -30.08
CA LEU A 341 7.28 -5.03 -29.13
C LEU A 341 6.34 -6.06 -29.71
N LYS A 342 6.01 -7.08 -28.91
CA LYS A 342 5.00 -8.10 -29.19
C LYS A 342 3.90 -8.03 -28.15
N VAL A 343 2.64 -7.96 -28.56
CA VAL A 343 1.49 -8.03 -27.65
C VAL A 343 0.64 -9.23 -28.05
N SER A 344 0.59 -10.23 -27.18
CA SER A 344 -0.16 -11.47 -27.41
C SER A 344 -1.55 -11.40 -26.77
N PRO A 345 -2.63 -11.70 -27.49
CA PRO A 345 -3.97 -11.83 -26.91
C PRO A 345 -4.07 -12.94 -25.85
N TYR A 346 -4.92 -12.74 -24.82
CA TYR A 346 -5.20 -13.74 -23.76
C TYR A 346 -5.99 -14.96 -24.29
N GLU A 347 -6.98 -14.69 -25.15
CA GLU A 347 -7.80 -15.69 -25.84
C GLU A 347 -7.61 -15.55 -27.37
N ASN A 348 -8.49 -16.17 -28.16
CA ASN A 348 -8.50 -16.00 -29.62
C ASN A 348 -8.54 -14.49 -30.00
N PRO A 349 -7.64 -14.01 -30.91
CA PRO A 349 -7.60 -12.62 -31.40
C PRO A 349 -8.94 -12.09 -31.92
N ASP A 350 -9.85 -12.97 -32.37
CA ASP A 350 -11.22 -12.63 -32.76
C ASP A 350 -11.98 -11.86 -31.67
N ARG A 351 -11.62 -12.05 -30.39
CA ARG A 351 -12.22 -11.31 -29.29
C ARG A 351 -11.95 -9.81 -29.39
N TRP A 352 -10.73 -9.41 -29.78
CA TRP A 352 -10.39 -8.00 -29.95
C TRP A 352 -11.23 -7.35 -31.05
N HIS A 353 -11.55 -8.11 -32.10
CA HIS A 353 -12.47 -7.71 -33.15
C HIS A 353 -13.93 -7.61 -32.66
N ARG A 354 -14.45 -8.66 -32.00
CA ARG A 354 -15.85 -8.72 -31.53
C ARG A 354 -16.18 -7.61 -30.53
N GLU A 355 -15.25 -7.30 -29.63
CA GLU A 355 -15.42 -6.25 -28.62
C GLU A 355 -14.98 -4.85 -29.11
N SER A 356 -14.62 -4.69 -30.40
CA SER A 356 -14.19 -3.42 -31.00
C SER A 356 -13.12 -2.70 -30.18
N LEU A 357 -12.11 -3.45 -29.73
CA LEU A 357 -11.07 -2.94 -28.85
C LEU A 357 -10.16 -1.94 -29.57
N LYS A 358 -9.44 -1.15 -28.77
CA LYS A 358 -8.35 -0.31 -29.24
C LYS A 358 -7.13 -0.57 -28.37
N ILE A 359 -6.07 -1.11 -28.98
CA ILE A 359 -4.78 -1.35 -28.34
C ILE A 359 -3.89 -0.13 -28.60
N VAL A 360 -3.30 0.42 -27.55
CA VAL A 360 -2.45 1.61 -27.62
C VAL A 360 -1.10 1.31 -26.98
N VAL A 361 -0.04 1.45 -27.75
CA VAL A 361 1.34 1.37 -27.26
C VAL A 361 1.87 2.80 -27.13
N ASN A 362 2.25 3.17 -25.91
CA ASN A 362 2.82 4.47 -25.59
C ASN A 362 4.31 4.29 -25.32
N ILE A 363 5.16 5.05 -26.00
CA ILE A 363 6.62 5.06 -25.82
C ILE A 363 7.06 6.49 -25.51
N ARG A 364 7.82 6.68 -24.44
CA ARG A 364 8.37 7.97 -24.01
C ARG A 364 9.89 7.96 -24.09
N GLY A 365 10.42 8.63 -25.11
CA GLY A 365 11.84 8.96 -25.26
C GLY A 365 12.07 10.46 -25.15
N GLU A 366 12.91 11.03 -26.03
CA GLU A 366 12.94 12.49 -26.22
C GLU A 366 11.63 12.95 -26.87
N ARG A 367 11.10 12.08 -27.73
CA ARG A 367 9.80 12.21 -28.35
C ARG A 367 8.81 11.24 -27.73
N VAL A 368 7.54 11.65 -27.69
CA VAL A 368 6.44 10.80 -27.25
C VAL A 368 5.78 10.18 -28.47
N VAL A 369 5.88 8.86 -28.59
CA VAL A 369 5.27 8.09 -29.68
C VAL A 369 4.07 7.30 -29.15
N LYS A 370 2.94 7.44 -29.83
CA LYS A 370 1.72 6.67 -29.56
C LYS A 370 1.31 5.91 -30.81
N PHE A 371 1.36 4.59 -30.75
CA PHE A 371 0.83 3.70 -31.77
C PHE A 371 -0.53 3.17 -31.31
N ALA A 372 -1.54 3.18 -32.18
CA ALA A 372 -2.86 2.66 -31.88
C ALA A 372 -3.35 1.71 -32.98
N LEU A 373 -3.72 0.50 -32.58
CA LEU A 373 -4.48 -0.46 -33.39
C LEU A 373 -5.94 -0.42 -32.94
N LYS A 374 -6.84 -0.05 -33.84
CA LYS A 374 -8.29 0.04 -33.61
C LYS A 374 -9.01 -1.06 -34.38
N PHE A 375 -9.86 -1.79 -33.69
CA PHE A 375 -10.79 -2.73 -34.29
C PHE A 375 -12.16 -2.08 -34.45
N SER A 376 -12.79 -2.29 -35.59
CA SER A 376 -14.17 -1.85 -35.84
C SER A 376 -14.91 -2.89 -36.65
N ALA A 377 -16.18 -3.13 -36.31
CA ALA A 377 -17.11 -3.84 -37.18
C ALA A 377 -17.74 -2.81 -38.14
N LYS A 378 -17.28 -2.76 -39.38
CA LYS A 378 -17.92 -1.96 -40.44
C LYS A 378 -18.48 -2.93 -41.46
N GLU A 379 -19.79 -2.86 -41.71
CA GLU A 379 -20.49 -3.71 -42.69
C GLU A 379 -20.40 -5.23 -42.45
N GLY A 380 -20.16 -5.66 -41.20
CA GLY A 380 -20.07 -7.08 -40.85
C GLY A 380 -18.70 -7.73 -41.10
N GLU A 381 -17.74 -6.98 -41.66
CA GLU A 381 -16.36 -7.44 -41.80
C GLU A 381 -15.44 -6.81 -40.72
N PRO A 382 -14.50 -7.61 -40.16
CA PRO A 382 -13.53 -7.11 -39.20
C PRO A 382 -12.55 -6.14 -39.87
N HIS A 383 -12.67 -4.85 -39.57
CA HIS A 383 -11.72 -3.84 -40.01
C HIS A 383 -10.73 -3.48 -38.91
N GLN A 384 -9.46 -3.38 -39.29
CA GLN A 384 -8.35 -2.95 -38.45
C GLN A 384 -7.83 -1.62 -38.98
N ARG A 385 -7.50 -0.68 -38.08
CA ARG A 385 -6.90 0.61 -38.44
C ARG A 385 -5.73 0.93 -37.53
N TYR A 386 -4.62 1.29 -38.15
CA TYR A 386 -3.40 1.71 -37.48
C TYR A 386 -3.27 3.23 -37.51
N GLU A 387 -2.86 3.82 -36.38
CA GLU A 387 -2.57 5.24 -36.29
C GLU A 387 -1.31 5.45 -35.44
N ILE A 388 -0.40 6.29 -35.92
CA ILE A 388 0.76 6.72 -35.16
C ILE A 388 0.75 8.23 -34.94
N PHE A 389 1.12 8.63 -33.72
CA PHE A 389 1.30 10.01 -33.32
C PHE A 389 2.70 10.18 -32.76
N VAL A 390 3.39 11.23 -33.19
CA VAL A 390 4.71 11.64 -32.69
C VAL A 390 4.55 13.05 -32.15
N ASP A 391 4.79 13.25 -30.85
CA ASP A 391 4.58 14.51 -30.14
C ASP A 391 3.18 15.11 -30.36
N GLY A 392 2.18 14.23 -30.34
CA GLY A 392 0.77 14.59 -30.56
C GLY A 392 0.37 14.82 -32.02
N GLN A 393 1.32 14.84 -32.96
CA GLN A 393 1.03 14.98 -34.39
C GLN A 393 0.85 13.63 -35.07
N LYS A 394 -0.26 13.45 -35.78
CA LYS A 394 -0.49 12.24 -36.58
C LYS A 394 0.54 12.16 -37.73
N LYS A 395 1.17 11.00 -37.89
CA LYS A 395 2.11 10.70 -38.97
C LYS A 395 1.67 9.43 -39.71
N ASN A 396 2.27 9.17 -40.87
CA ASN A 396 2.18 7.87 -41.52
C ASN A 396 3.29 6.96 -40.96
N CYS A 397 2.98 5.71 -40.65
CA CYS A 397 3.94 4.74 -40.11
C CYS A 397 5.14 4.52 -41.06
N GLU A 398 4.89 4.44 -42.37
CA GLU A 398 5.94 4.23 -43.39
C GLU A 398 6.93 5.41 -43.43
N ASP A 399 6.42 6.64 -43.37
CA ASP A 399 7.23 7.87 -43.40
C ASP A 399 8.18 7.99 -42.20
N VAL A 400 7.82 7.37 -41.08
CA VAL A 400 8.61 7.39 -39.83
C VAL A 400 9.34 6.07 -39.57
N GLY A 401 9.32 5.14 -40.53
CA GLY A 401 10.05 3.87 -40.47
C GLY A 401 9.50 2.86 -39.45
N VAL A 402 8.25 3.01 -39.00
CA VAL A 402 7.62 2.07 -38.07
C VAL A 402 7.08 0.87 -38.83
N ARG A 403 7.59 -0.31 -38.48
CA ARG A 403 7.09 -1.61 -38.94
C ARG A 403 5.98 -2.08 -38.00
N TYR A 404 4.90 -2.62 -38.52
CA TYR A 404 3.77 -3.11 -37.73
C TYR A 404 3.00 -4.23 -38.43
N GLY A 405 2.42 -5.15 -37.66
CA GLY A 405 1.60 -6.24 -38.17
C GLY A 405 0.64 -6.77 -37.10
N PHE A 406 -0.55 -7.20 -37.52
CA PHE A 406 -1.48 -7.93 -36.66
C PHE A 406 -2.22 -9.03 -37.43
N HIS A 407 -2.05 -10.27 -36.98
CA HIS A 407 -2.87 -11.40 -37.38
C HIS A 407 -3.29 -12.22 -36.16
N ASP A 408 -2.33 -12.92 -35.54
CA ASP A 408 -2.51 -13.67 -34.29
C ASP A 408 -1.99 -12.88 -33.08
N ILE A 409 -0.99 -12.04 -33.31
CA ILE A 409 -0.30 -11.19 -32.34
C ILE A 409 -0.11 -9.79 -32.92
N LEU A 410 0.02 -8.77 -32.07
CA LEU A 410 0.43 -7.43 -32.51
C LEU A 410 1.94 -7.31 -32.40
N GLU A 411 2.60 -6.95 -33.49
CA GLU A 411 4.03 -6.73 -33.55
C GLU A 411 4.37 -5.33 -34.02
N LEU A 412 5.40 -4.72 -33.43
CA LEU A 412 5.90 -3.40 -33.76
C LEU A 412 7.42 -3.39 -33.80
N GLY A 413 7.98 -2.70 -34.79
CA GLY A 413 9.39 -2.33 -34.87
C GLY A 413 9.52 -0.81 -34.99
N LEU A 414 10.09 -0.17 -33.96
CA LEU A 414 10.25 1.28 -33.87
C LEU A 414 11.74 1.67 -33.93
N PRO A 415 12.18 2.49 -34.90
CA PRO A 415 13.56 2.96 -34.94
C PRO A 415 13.90 3.83 -33.73
N PHE A 416 15.06 3.64 -33.09
CA PHE A 416 15.49 4.51 -31.98
C PHE A 416 15.65 5.97 -32.40
N ALA A 417 16.04 6.20 -33.67
CA ALA A 417 16.09 7.54 -34.26
C ALA A 417 14.73 8.26 -34.26
N LEU A 418 13.62 7.53 -34.39
CA LEU A 418 12.27 8.09 -34.26
C LEU A 418 11.99 8.54 -32.82
N LEU A 419 12.46 7.77 -31.85
CA LEU A 419 12.28 8.00 -30.41
C LEU A 419 13.18 9.12 -29.87
N GLY A 420 14.13 9.60 -30.68
CA GLY A 420 15.14 10.59 -30.28
C GLY A 420 16.06 10.03 -29.20
N ARG A 421 16.50 8.78 -29.36
CA ARG A 421 17.36 8.11 -28.39
C ARG A 421 18.60 7.51 -29.03
N GLY A 422 19.75 7.76 -28.42
CA GLY A 422 21.06 7.20 -28.78
C GLY A 422 21.49 6.07 -27.86
N GLU A 423 22.63 5.44 -28.18
CA GLU A 423 23.22 4.34 -27.40
C GLU A 423 23.37 4.71 -25.91
N GLY A 424 22.91 3.83 -25.02
CA GLY A 424 23.01 4.01 -23.57
C GLY A 424 21.99 4.95 -22.93
N GLU A 425 21.17 5.65 -23.72
CA GLU A 425 20.06 6.46 -23.21
C GLU A 425 18.85 5.59 -22.85
N GLU A 426 17.96 6.14 -22.01
CA GLU A 426 16.80 5.43 -21.50
C GLU A 426 15.50 5.98 -22.09
N LEU A 427 14.57 5.06 -22.35
CA LEU A 427 13.19 5.34 -22.72
C LEU A 427 12.27 4.42 -21.93
N ASP A 428 10.98 4.70 -21.95
CA ASP A 428 10.01 3.78 -21.36
C ASP A 428 8.83 3.52 -22.29
N PHE A 429 8.11 2.42 -22.04
CA PHE A 429 6.86 2.14 -22.73
C PHE A 429 5.81 1.49 -21.84
N PHE A 430 4.55 1.59 -22.24
CA PHE A 430 3.43 0.84 -21.68
C PHE A 430 2.35 0.61 -22.73
N VAL A 431 1.53 -0.42 -22.53
CA VAL A 431 0.43 -0.82 -23.41
C VAL A 431 -0.90 -0.64 -22.69
N GLU A 432 -1.92 -0.14 -23.39
CA GLU A 432 -3.28 0.04 -22.88
C GLU A 432 -4.29 -0.58 -23.84
N VAL A 433 -5.32 -1.21 -23.28
CA VAL A 433 -6.49 -1.72 -24.00
C VAL A 433 -7.66 -0.82 -23.67
N PHE A 434 -8.33 -0.30 -24.70
CA PHE A 434 -9.54 0.50 -24.57
C PHE A 434 -10.74 -0.25 -25.13
N ARG A 435 -11.86 -0.21 -24.42
CA ARG A 435 -13.18 -0.63 -24.89
C ARG A 435 -14.15 0.54 -24.73
N ASP A 436 -14.86 0.91 -25.80
CA ASP A 436 -15.80 2.04 -25.81
C ASP A 436 -15.19 3.38 -25.32
N GLY A 437 -13.89 3.57 -25.54
CA GLY A 437 -13.15 4.77 -25.13
C GLY A 437 -12.64 4.76 -23.68
N VAL A 438 -12.94 3.71 -22.90
CA VAL A 438 -12.45 3.54 -21.52
C VAL A 438 -11.27 2.56 -21.50
N ALA A 439 -10.19 2.89 -20.79
CA ALA A 439 -9.08 1.98 -20.58
C ALA A 439 -9.53 0.84 -19.65
N VAL A 440 -9.52 -0.39 -20.15
CA VAL A 440 -9.96 -1.60 -19.44
C VAL A 440 -8.81 -2.46 -18.94
N GLU A 441 -7.60 -2.28 -19.51
CA GLU A 441 -6.40 -3.02 -19.13
C GLU A 441 -5.15 -2.22 -19.48
N ARG A 442 -4.08 -2.39 -18.71
CA ARG A 442 -2.80 -1.70 -18.89
C ARG A 442 -1.63 -2.62 -18.51
N TRP A 443 -0.54 -2.52 -19.26
CA TRP A 443 0.69 -3.31 -19.09
C TRP A 443 1.94 -2.43 -19.13
N PRO A 444 2.77 -2.43 -18.06
CA PRO A 444 2.47 -3.00 -16.74
C PRO A 444 1.23 -2.34 -16.10
N GLU A 445 0.57 -3.02 -15.15
CA GLU A 445 -0.63 -2.47 -14.48
C GLU A 445 -0.36 -1.11 -13.82
N VAL A 446 0.88 -0.94 -13.32
CA VAL A 446 1.39 0.31 -12.73
C VAL A 446 2.74 0.65 -13.37
N GLY A 447 2.95 1.93 -13.69
CA GLY A 447 4.22 2.44 -14.24
C GLY A 447 4.39 2.21 -15.75
N ALA A 448 5.65 2.01 -16.15
CA ALA A 448 6.11 1.74 -17.51
C ALA A 448 7.37 0.85 -17.48
N VAL A 449 7.67 0.17 -18.58
CA VAL A 449 8.91 -0.59 -18.74
C VAL A 449 10.01 0.32 -19.21
N GLY A 450 11.06 0.46 -18.41
CA GLY A 450 12.28 1.15 -18.80
C GLY A 450 13.10 0.28 -19.76
N VAL A 451 13.62 0.90 -20.82
CA VAL A 451 14.50 0.28 -21.80
C VAL A 451 15.72 1.17 -21.99
N ARG A 452 16.90 0.59 -21.81
CA ARG A 452 18.16 1.23 -22.17
C ARG A 452 18.51 0.86 -23.61
N VAL A 453 18.73 1.86 -24.46
CA VAL A 453 19.13 1.63 -25.86
C VAL A 453 20.46 0.87 -25.88
N PRO A 454 20.54 -0.27 -26.59
CA PRO A 454 21.74 -1.09 -26.58
C PRO A 454 22.91 -0.40 -27.27
N ASP A 455 24.11 -0.74 -26.83
CA ASP A 455 25.34 -0.51 -27.57
C ASP A 455 25.83 -1.83 -28.18
N LYS A 456 26.90 -1.76 -28.98
CA LYS A 456 27.50 -2.94 -29.64
C LYS A 456 28.05 -3.97 -28.67
N ASP A 457 28.27 -3.61 -27.40
CA ASP A 457 28.82 -4.48 -26.37
C ASP A 457 27.73 -5.06 -25.45
N PHE A 458 26.45 -4.84 -25.74
CA PHE A 458 25.33 -5.35 -24.96
C PHE A 458 25.43 -6.86 -24.68
N GLU A 459 25.58 -7.67 -25.73
CA GLU A 459 25.69 -9.12 -25.57
C GLU A 459 26.99 -9.51 -24.86
N ASN A 460 28.12 -8.88 -25.20
CA ASN A 460 29.42 -9.15 -24.56
C ASN A 460 29.38 -8.97 -23.03
N ARG A 461 28.59 -8.03 -22.53
CA ARG A 461 28.42 -7.79 -21.09
C ARG A 461 27.60 -8.86 -20.38
N LEU A 462 26.70 -9.54 -21.09
CA LEU A 462 25.86 -10.61 -20.52
C LEU A 462 26.62 -11.95 -20.41
N TRP A 463 27.65 -12.17 -21.24
CA TRP A 463 28.50 -13.37 -21.21
C TRP A 463 29.66 -13.31 -20.18
N LEU A 464 29.86 -12.18 -19.52
CA LEU A 464 30.92 -11.96 -18.51
C LEU A 464 30.45 -12.16 -17.07
N ILE A 465 29.21 -12.62 -16.86
CA ILE A 465 28.58 -12.84 -15.54
C ILE A 465 28.70 -14.30 -15.12
#